data_AF-A0A6G3SNH4-F1
#
_entry.id   AF-A0A6G3SNH4-F1
#
_cell.length_a   1.000
_cell.length_b   1.000
_cell.length_c   1.000
_cell.angle_alpha   90.00
_cell.angle_beta   90.00
_cell.angle_gamma   90.00
#
_symmetry.space_group_name_H-M   'P 1'
#
loop_
_entity.id
_entity.type
_entity.pdbx_description
1 polymer ?
#
loop_
_entity_poly.entity_id
_entity_poly.type
_entity_poly.pdbx_seq_one_letter_code
_entity_poly.pdbx_strand_id
1 'polypeptide(L)'
;MTSDPGVSFAALLSALGTVTLWSAVLLRAPSALRSPNQRGLWLAAAAAAAAMTLHWPVLHARLPLFDAYLHHLDLARNLIGVVSAAAVLHFVTMATASGRLKKSLYVLTAGALTALVLLDATAPAHGLHLVVDRGTATPSVPYWLVLTGTHLLANGVCVAMCQRYGARADDPQLRAALWLFGLGTAVAGLYWAGQLVRLLTDAPWVTPLLAPAMGVHGLLRAAALLVPALCAVRRAGTDIATIWRLSPLWRELIDVVPEVALSRPRPRVLDVLWPLAPWRLVAYRKVIETRDAILILQGYADLDTADTARARAAAARVPA
;
A
#
# COMPACT_ATOMS: atom_id res chain seq x y z
N MET A 1 -22.04 -12.98 29.49
CA MET A 1 -21.12 -12.83 28.34
C MET A 1 -21.57 -11.63 27.51
N THR A 2 -21.29 -10.42 27.99
CA THR A 2 -21.49 -9.17 27.26
C THR A 2 -20.18 -8.86 26.56
N SER A 3 -20.11 -9.09 25.25
CA SER A 3 -18.96 -8.69 24.44
C SER A 3 -18.81 -7.17 24.50
N ASP A 4 -17.73 -6.70 25.12
CA ASP A 4 -17.39 -5.28 25.19
C ASP A 4 -17.27 -4.71 23.76
N PRO A 5 -18.10 -3.71 23.37
CA PRO A 5 -18.13 -3.20 22.00
C PRO A 5 -16.77 -2.69 21.50
N GLY A 6 -15.90 -2.22 22.41
CA GLY A 6 -14.53 -1.78 22.06
C GLY A 6 -13.63 -2.92 21.57
N VAL A 7 -13.78 -4.12 22.13
CA VAL A 7 -13.01 -5.31 21.75
C VAL A 7 -13.44 -5.84 20.38
N SER A 8 -14.74 -5.79 20.08
CA SER A 8 -15.30 -6.18 18.77
C SER A 8 -14.80 -5.26 17.65
N PHE A 9 -14.78 -3.95 17.88
CA PHE A 9 -14.30 -2.98 16.91
C PHE A 9 -12.81 -3.15 16.58
N ALA A 10 -11.94 -3.28 17.59
CA ALA A 10 -10.50 -3.47 17.38
C ALA A 10 -10.18 -4.79 16.65
N ALA A 11 -10.93 -5.85 16.94
CA ALA A 11 -10.82 -7.13 16.25
C ALA A 11 -11.24 -7.02 14.77
N LEU A 12 -12.37 -6.36 14.49
CA LEU A 12 -12.83 -6.11 13.13
C LEU A 12 -11.82 -5.26 12.35
N LEU A 13 -11.29 -4.21 12.96
CA LEU A 13 -10.31 -3.32 12.33
C LEU A 13 -9.01 -4.06 12.02
N SER A 14 -8.56 -4.94 12.91
CA SER A 14 -7.38 -5.78 12.70
C SER A 14 -7.60 -6.80 11.58
N ALA A 15 -8.79 -7.40 11.51
CA ALA A 15 -9.18 -8.30 10.42
C ALA A 15 -9.20 -7.57 9.07
N LEU A 16 -9.87 -6.43 8.99
CA LEU A 16 -9.94 -5.58 7.80
C LEU A 16 -8.54 -5.12 7.38
N GLY A 17 -7.72 -4.64 8.30
CA GLY A 17 -6.34 -4.24 8.03
C GLY A 17 -5.49 -5.38 7.48
N THR A 18 -5.65 -6.60 8.02
CA THR A 18 -4.92 -7.79 7.56
C THR A 18 -5.38 -8.23 6.18
N VAL A 19 -6.70 -8.34 5.94
CA VAL A 19 -7.28 -8.76 4.66
C VAL A 19 -6.97 -7.76 3.55
N THR A 20 -7.08 -6.46 3.82
CA THR A 20 -6.76 -5.41 2.86
C THR A 20 -5.27 -5.38 2.52
N LEU A 21 -4.40 -5.59 3.51
CA LEU A 21 -2.95 -5.67 3.28
C LEU A 21 -2.60 -6.89 2.43
N TRP A 22 -3.16 -8.08 2.72
CA TRP A 22 -2.97 -9.27 1.88
C TRP A 22 -3.45 -9.04 0.45
N SER A 23 -4.63 -8.44 0.29
CA SER A 23 -5.18 -8.11 -1.04
C SER A 23 -4.23 -7.18 -1.81
N ALA A 24 -3.68 -6.16 -1.15
CA ALA A 24 -2.70 -5.24 -1.74
C ALA A 24 -1.39 -5.96 -2.11
N VAL A 25 -0.88 -6.84 -1.24
CA VAL A 25 0.32 -7.66 -1.50
C VAL A 25 0.13 -8.56 -2.70
N LEU A 26 -0.99 -9.28 -2.79
CA LEU A 26 -1.31 -10.18 -3.90
C LEU A 26 -1.49 -9.41 -5.22
N LEU A 27 -2.25 -8.32 -5.19
CA LEU A 27 -2.46 -7.47 -6.38
C LEU A 27 -1.15 -6.89 -6.92
N ARG A 28 -0.22 -6.54 -6.02
CA ARG A 28 1.07 -5.95 -6.39
C ARG A 28 2.15 -6.99 -6.71
N ALA A 29 1.94 -8.28 -6.40
CA ALA A 29 2.95 -9.32 -6.55
C ALA A 29 3.54 -9.38 -7.98
N PRO A 30 2.77 -9.37 -9.08
CA PRO A 30 3.34 -9.42 -10.42
C PRO A 30 4.27 -8.24 -10.73
N SER A 31 3.89 -7.03 -10.28
CA SER A 31 4.70 -5.82 -10.49
C SER A 31 5.96 -5.80 -9.62
N ALA A 32 5.86 -6.27 -8.38
CA ALA A 32 6.97 -6.31 -7.44
C ALA A 32 8.00 -7.37 -7.81
N LEU A 33 7.56 -8.54 -8.30
CA LEU A 33 8.46 -9.61 -8.73
C LEU A 33 9.27 -9.21 -9.97
N ARG A 34 8.68 -8.43 -10.89
CA ARG A 34 9.36 -7.92 -12.09
C ARG A 34 10.37 -6.80 -11.80
N SER A 35 10.15 -5.98 -10.77
CA SER A 35 10.99 -4.80 -10.49
C SER A 35 11.76 -4.93 -9.17
N PRO A 36 13.11 -5.03 -9.19
CA PRO A 36 13.90 -5.20 -7.96
C PRO A 36 13.70 -4.06 -6.96
N ASN A 37 13.44 -2.85 -7.45
CA ASN A 37 13.22 -1.66 -6.60
C ASN A 37 11.93 -1.73 -5.77
N GLN A 38 10.97 -2.57 -6.17
CA GLN A 38 9.69 -2.74 -5.44
C GLN A 38 9.68 -3.97 -4.52
N ARG A 39 10.67 -4.86 -4.64
CA ARG A 39 10.73 -6.12 -3.88
C ARG A 39 10.86 -5.89 -2.37
N GLY A 40 11.73 -4.97 -1.94
CA GLY A 40 11.95 -4.70 -0.51
C GLY A 40 10.67 -4.22 0.19
N LEU A 41 9.96 -3.27 -0.42
CA LEU A 41 8.70 -2.75 0.08
C LEU A 41 7.60 -3.82 0.11
N TRP A 42 7.53 -4.63 -0.95
CA TRP A 42 6.56 -5.72 -1.06
C TRP A 42 6.84 -6.84 -0.05
N LEU A 43 8.10 -7.25 0.13
CA LEU A 43 8.51 -8.26 1.12
C LEU A 43 8.21 -7.79 2.54
N ALA A 44 8.50 -6.52 2.84
CA ALA A 44 8.17 -5.93 4.14
C ALA A 44 6.65 -5.99 4.42
N ALA A 45 5.83 -5.62 3.43
CA ALA A 45 4.37 -5.68 3.54
C ALA A 45 3.84 -7.12 3.64
N ALA A 46 4.40 -8.06 2.88
CA ALA A 46 4.03 -9.48 2.94
C ALA A 46 4.39 -10.10 4.29
N ALA A 47 5.59 -9.83 4.82
CA ALA A 47 6.00 -10.28 6.14
C ALA A 47 5.14 -9.65 7.25
N ALA A 48 4.79 -8.35 7.13
CA ALA A 48 3.87 -7.71 8.06
C ALA A 48 2.48 -8.36 8.03
N ALA A 49 1.93 -8.62 6.84
CA ALA A 49 0.65 -9.31 6.68
C ALA A 49 0.66 -10.71 7.30
N ALA A 50 1.76 -11.47 7.10
CA ALA A 50 1.95 -12.77 7.71
C ALA A 50 2.00 -12.69 9.25
N ALA A 51 2.79 -11.76 9.82
CA ALA A 51 2.87 -11.55 11.27
C ALA A 51 1.52 -11.12 11.87
N MET A 52 0.78 -10.25 11.18
CA MET A 52 -0.58 -9.84 11.60
C MET A 52 -1.57 -11.00 11.52
N THR A 53 -1.45 -11.87 10.52
CA THR A 53 -2.29 -13.07 10.40
C THR A 53 -2.04 -14.02 11.56
N LEU A 54 -0.77 -14.26 11.91
CA LEU A 54 -0.40 -15.09 13.05
C LEU A 54 -0.84 -14.49 14.39
N HIS A 55 -1.11 -13.18 14.46
CA HIS A 55 -1.67 -12.54 15.65
C HIS A 55 -3.19 -12.73 15.82
N TRP A 56 -3.89 -13.31 14.84
CA TRP A 56 -5.35 -13.30 14.84
C TRP A 56 -5.92 -14.10 16.04
N PRO A 57 -6.79 -13.49 16.88
CA PRO A 57 -7.41 -14.16 18.02
C PRO A 57 -8.20 -15.43 17.67
N VAL A 58 -8.71 -15.55 16.43
CA VAL A 58 -9.49 -16.70 15.96
C VAL A 58 -8.62 -17.93 15.78
N LEU A 59 -7.34 -17.77 15.40
CA LEU A 59 -6.39 -18.89 15.38
C LEU A 59 -6.15 -19.38 16.80
N HIS A 60 -5.97 -18.47 17.76
CA HIS A 60 -5.76 -18.81 19.17
C HIS A 60 -7.01 -19.42 19.83
N ALA A 61 -8.22 -18.96 19.46
CA ALA A 61 -9.48 -19.42 20.06
C ALA A 61 -10.02 -20.73 19.45
N ARG A 62 -9.63 -21.11 18.23
CA ARG A 62 -10.08 -22.34 17.55
C ARG A 62 -9.04 -23.46 17.50
N LEU A 63 -7.87 -23.25 18.12
CA LEU A 63 -6.81 -24.27 18.25
C LEU A 63 -6.62 -24.82 19.69
N PRO A 64 -7.66 -25.09 20.51
CA PRO A 64 -7.47 -25.72 21.82
C PRO A 64 -6.96 -27.17 21.74
N LEU A 65 -6.85 -27.76 20.54
CA LEU A 65 -6.23 -29.08 20.32
C LEU A 65 -4.69 -29.00 20.20
N PHE A 66 -4.11 -27.79 20.20
CA PHE A 66 -2.71 -27.55 19.90
C PHE A 66 -2.06 -26.52 20.85
N ASP A 67 -2.38 -26.54 22.15
CA ASP A 67 -1.69 -25.71 23.16
C ASP A 67 -0.16 -25.85 23.07
N ALA A 68 0.34 -27.03 22.69
CA ALA A 68 1.76 -27.30 22.45
C ALA A 68 2.37 -26.49 21.28
N TYR A 69 1.58 -25.95 20.36
CA TYR A 69 2.05 -25.22 19.18
C TYR A 69 1.86 -23.70 19.27
N LEU A 70 1.09 -23.20 20.24
CA LEU A 70 0.85 -21.76 20.39
C LEU A 70 2.15 -20.98 20.62
N HIS A 71 3.07 -21.53 21.43
CA HIS A 71 4.42 -21.03 21.60
C HIS A 71 5.18 -20.88 20.28
N HIS A 72 5.15 -21.92 19.42
CA HIS A 72 5.84 -21.87 18.13
C HIS A 72 5.21 -20.86 17.16
N LEU A 73 3.89 -20.66 17.22
CA LEU A 73 3.20 -19.65 16.42
C LEU A 73 3.58 -18.24 16.86
N ASP A 74 3.65 -17.97 18.16
CA ASP A 74 4.07 -16.70 18.72
C ASP A 74 5.55 -16.39 18.42
N LEU A 75 6.43 -17.39 18.56
CA LEU A 75 7.83 -17.25 18.15
C LEU A 75 7.94 -16.95 16.65
N ALA A 76 7.28 -17.74 15.80
CA ALA A 76 7.30 -17.54 14.35
C ALA A 76 6.81 -16.14 13.97
N ARG A 77 5.73 -15.67 14.61
CA ARG A 77 5.22 -14.31 14.43
C ARG A 77 6.29 -13.26 14.75
N ASN A 78 6.96 -13.36 15.89
CA ASN A 78 7.97 -12.38 16.31
C ASN A 78 9.19 -12.40 15.38
N LEU A 79 9.63 -13.58 14.94
CA LEU A 79 10.72 -13.73 13.96
C LEU A 79 10.33 -13.11 12.60
N ILE A 80 9.12 -13.37 12.11
CA ILE A 80 8.58 -12.76 10.89
C ILE A 80 8.48 -11.24 11.05
N GLY A 81 8.11 -10.76 12.23
CA GLY A 81 8.12 -9.33 12.58
C GLY A 81 9.51 -8.70 12.41
N VAL A 82 10.55 -9.34 12.95
CA VAL A 82 11.94 -8.89 12.78
C VAL A 82 12.37 -8.93 11.31
N VAL A 83 12.01 -9.99 10.58
CA VAL A 83 12.28 -10.08 9.13
C VAL A 83 11.57 -8.95 8.37
N SER A 84 10.33 -8.61 8.73
CA SER A 84 9.60 -7.48 8.15
C SER A 84 10.33 -6.16 8.41
N ALA A 85 10.75 -5.91 9.65
CA ALA A 85 11.52 -4.73 10.04
C ALA A 85 12.84 -4.64 9.26
N ALA A 86 13.56 -5.75 9.13
CA ALA A 86 14.78 -5.85 8.34
C ALA A 86 14.54 -5.60 6.85
N ALA A 87 13.43 -6.09 6.28
CA ALA A 87 13.06 -5.84 4.88
C ALA A 87 12.77 -4.35 4.61
N VAL A 88 12.13 -3.66 5.57
CA VAL A 88 11.93 -2.20 5.53
C VAL A 88 13.29 -1.48 5.52
N LEU A 89 14.18 -1.83 6.45
CA LEU A 89 15.52 -1.24 6.50
C LEU A 89 16.34 -1.57 5.25
N HIS A 90 16.18 -2.77 4.70
CA HIS A 90 16.86 -3.16 3.46
C HIS A 90 16.44 -2.26 2.31
N PHE A 91 15.15 -1.97 2.17
CA PHE A 91 14.64 -0.99 1.21
C PHE A 91 15.29 0.39 1.40
N VAL A 92 15.45 0.85 2.65
CA VAL A 92 16.18 2.10 2.95
C VAL A 92 17.65 2.03 2.54
N THR A 93 18.35 0.92 2.80
CA THR A 93 19.76 0.76 2.41
C THR A 93 19.96 0.78 0.90
N MET A 94 18.98 0.29 0.13
CA MET A 94 19.01 0.36 -1.33
C MET A 94 18.93 1.80 -1.85
N ALA A 95 18.28 2.70 -1.12
CA ALA A 95 18.21 4.13 -1.47
C ALA A 95 19.49 4.91 -1.14
N THR A 96 20.36 4.37 -0.26
CA THR A 96 21.59 5.06 0.22
C THR A 96 22.89 4.47 -0.34
N ALA A 97 22.82 3.38 -1.11
CA ALA A 97 23.93 2.74 -1.84
C ALA A 97 25.17 2.32 -1.00
N SER A 98 25.05 2.23 0.33
CA SER A 98 26.17 1.84 1.20
C SER A 98 26.27 0.33 1.41
N GLY A 99 27.29 -0.30 0.82
CA GLY A 99 27.56 -1.73 1.01
C GLY A 99 27.89 -2.12 2.46
N ARG A 100 28.51 -1.23 3.24
CA ARG A 100 28.78 -1.46 4.67
C ARG A 100 27.50 -1.48 5.48
N LEU A 101 26.58 -0.52 5.24
CA LEU A 101 25.30 -0.46 5.91
C LEU A 101 24.45 -1.71 5.63
N LYS A 102 24.47 -2.21 4.39
CA LYS A 102 23.80 -3.46 4.01
C LYS A 102 24.36 -4.66 4.76
N LYS A 103 25.69 -4.78 4.88
CA LYS A 103 26.33 -5.85 5.69
C LYS A 103 25.94 -5.74 7.16
N SER A 104 26.03 -4.55 7.74
CA SER A 104 25.63 -4.31 9.13
C SER A 104 24.17 -4.66 9.39
N LEU A 105 23.26 -4.33 8.46
CA LEU A 105 21.85 -4.71 8.56
C LEU A 105 21.68 -6.23 8.65
N TYR A 106 22.34 -6.98 7.76
CA TYR A 106 22.23 -8.45 7.78
C TYR A 106 22.81 -9.05 9.06
N VAL A 107 23.95 -8.56 9.53
CA VAL A 107 24.56 -9.02 10.79
C VAL A 107 23.66 -8.70 11.98
N LEU A 108 23.12 -7.48 12.07
CA LEU A 108 22.23 -7.08 13.15
C LEU A 108 20.91 -7.86 13.12
N THR A 109 20.37 -8.13 11.93
CA THR A 109 19.14 -8.91 11.77
C THR A 109 19.38 -10.37 12.16
N ALA A 110 20.46 -10.98 11.69
CA ALA A 110 20.85 -12.33 12.08
C ALA A 110 21.07 -12.41 13.59
N GLY A 111 21.82 -11.47 14.16
CA GLY A 111 22.04 -11.38 15.60
C GLY A 111 20.75 -11.25 16.42
N ALA A 112 19.81 -10.40 15.98
CA ALA A 112 18.51 -10.25 16.64
C ALA A 112 17.67 -11.54 16.56
N LEU A 113 17.59 -12.19 15.39
CA LEU A 113 16.88 -13.45 15.22
C LEU A 113 17.49 -14.56 16.09
N THR A 114 18.81 -14.71 16.08
CA THR A 114 19.52 -15.67 16.90
C THR A 114 19.32 -15.40 18.39
N ALA A 115 19.40 -14.14 18.81
CA ALA A 115 19.15 -13.76 20.20
C ALA A 115 17.71 -14.10 20.64
N LEU A 116 16.70 -13.83 19.81
CA LEU A 116 15.32 -14.18 20.12
C LEU A 116 15.14 -15.69 20.28
N VAL A 117 15.69 -16.49 19.37
CA VAL A 117 15.61 -17.97 19.46
C VAL A 117 16.32 -18.49 20.71
N LEU A 118 17.51 -17.97 21.03
CA LEU A 118 18.26 -18.40 22.21
C LEU A 118 17.57 -18.00 23.52
N LEU A 119 17.09 -16.77 23.61
CA LEU A 119 16.37 -16.27 24.80
C LEU A 119 15.05 -17.00 25.03
N ASP A 120 14.40 -17.42 23.95
CA ASP A 120 13.19 -18.23 23.98
C ASP A 120 13.48 -19.68 24.43
N ALA A 121 14.48 -20.33 23.83
CA ALA A 121 14.86 -21.71 24.15
C ALA A 121 15.46 -21.88 25.55
N THR A 122 16.04 -20.82 26.12
CA THR A 122 16.63 -20.83 27.47
C THR A 122 15.69 -20.32 28.55
N ALA A 123 14.50 -19.81 28.17
CA ALA A 123 13.49 -19.38 29.13
C ALA A 123 12.83 -20.58 29.84
N PRO A 124 12.30 -20.40 31.06
CA PRO A 124 11.43 -21.39 31.69
C PRO A 124 10.25 -21.76 30.77
N ALA A 125 9.72 -22.98 30.91
CA ALA A 125 8.59 -23.44 30.11
C ALA A 125 7.41 -22.46 30.19
N HIS A 126 6.92 -22.04 29.02
CA HIS A 126 5.86 -21.05 28.87
C HIS A 126 4.97 -21.42 27.67
N GLY A 127 3.70 -21.02 27.70
CA GLY A 127 2.75 -21.30 26.62
C GLY A 127 2.64 -20.18 25.58
N LEU A 128 2.32 -18.98 26.04
CA LEU A 128 2.12 -17.80 25.19
C LEU A 128 3.23 -16.78 25.39
N HIS A 129 3.52 -16.00 24.36
CA HIS A 129 4.46 -14.88 24.46
C HIS A 129 3.67 -13.64 24.86
N LEU A 130 3.70 -13.32 26.15
CA LEU A 130 2.90 -12.26 26.72
C LEU A 130 3.80 -11.24 27.42
N VAL A 131 3.56 -9.97 27.11
CA VAL A 131 3.90 -8.89 28.04
C VAL A 131 2.74 -8.79 29.02
N VAL A 132 2.89 -9.45 30.17
CA VAL A 132 2.04 -9.23 31.34
C VAL A 132 2.77 -8.23 32.23
N ASP A 133 2.01 -7.33 32.84
CA ASP A 133 2.53 -6.17 33.57
C ASP A 133 3.62 -6.59 34.59
N ARG A 134 4.60 -5.68 34.76
CA ARG A 134 5.87 -5.82 35.52
C ARG A 134 6.42 -7.24 35.76
N GLY A 135 7.51 -7.57 35.05
CA GLY A 135 8.42 -8.66 35.44
C GLY A 135 7.92 -10.08 35.19
N THR A 136 6.68 -10.24 34.70
CA THR A 136 6.07 -11.54 34.38
C THR A 136 6.04 -11.83 32.88
N ALA A 137 6.84 -11.10 32.09
CA ALA A 137 6.86 -11.23 30.65
C ALA A 137 7.43 -12.59 30.21
N THR A 138 6.66 -13.33 29.43
CA THR A 138 7.05 -14.60 28.81
C THR A 138 7.41 -14.34 27.34
N PRO A 139 8.53 -14.87 26.81
CA PRO A 139 9.49 -15.80 27.43
C PRO A 139 10.38 -15.18 28.52
N SER A 140 10.84 -13.94 28.34
CA SER A 140 11.65 -13.22 29.33
C SER A 140 11.69 -11.71 29.04
N VAL A 141 12.06 -10.90 30.03
CA VAL A 141 12.24 -9.45 29.83
C VAL A 141 13.30 -9.13 28.76
N PRO A 142 14.49 -9.76 28.75
CA PRO A 142 15.48 -9.53 27.70
C PRO A 142 14.97 -9.85 26.29
N TYR A 143 14.15 -10.90 26.13
CA TYR A 143 13.52 -11.24 24.84
C TYR A 143 12.70 -10.07 24.32
N TRP A 144 11.83 -9.51 25.18
CA TRP A 144 10.98 -8.39 24.81
C TRP A 144 11.76 -7.10 24.58
N LEU A 145 12.87 -6.87 25.29
CA LEU A 145 13.75 -5.72 25.03
C LEU A 145 14.42 -5.82 23.65
N VAL A 146 14.93 -7.00 23.27
CA VAL A 146 15.51 -7.23 21.94
C VAL A 146 14.44 -7.01 20.85
N LEU A 147 13.26 -7.60 21.04
CA LEU A 147 12.15 -7.52 20.08
C LEU A 147 11.66 -6.09 19.91
N THR A 148 11.29 -5.42 21.00
CA THR A 148 10.77 -4.04 20.99
C THR A 148 11.83 -3.06 20.51
N GLY A 149 13.08 -3.18 20.97
CA GLY A 149 14.19 -2.33 20.55
C GLY A 149 14.47 -2.43 19.04
N THR A 150 14.47 -3.65 18.49
CA THR A 150 14.65 -3.89 17.05
C THR A 150 13.55 -3.21 16.25
N HIS A 151 12.29 -3.37 16.66
CA HIS A 151 11.16 -2.75 15.99
C HIS A 151 11.15 -1.22 16.10
N LEU A 152 11.43 -0.66 17.29
CA LEU A 152 11.48 0.78 17.51
C LEU A 152 12.57 1.44 16.67
N LEU A 153 13.76 0.85 16.63
CA LEU A 153 14.86 1.34 15.79
C LEU A 153 14.47 1.31 14.30
N ALA A 154 13.98 0.18 13.81
CA ALA A 154 13.59 0.02 12.42
C ALA A 154 12.46 0.98 12.01
N ASN A 155 11.43 1.11 12.86
CA ASN A 155 10.32 2.02 12.64
C ASN A 155 10.77 3.48 12.66
N GLY A 156 11.61 3.87 13.62
CA GLY A 156 12.16 5.23 13.71
C GLY A 156 12.95 5.63 12.48
N VAL A 157 13.88 4.78 12.03
CA VAL A 157 14.66 5.01 10.79
C VAL A 157 13.73 5.10 9.59
N CYS A 158 12.77 4.19 9.47
CA CYS A 158 11.82 4.19 8.37
C CYS A 158 10.95 5.47 8.34
N VAL A 159 10.42 5.90 9.47
CA VAL A 159 9.60 7.13 9.56
C VAL A 159 10.43 8.34 9.15
N ALA A 160 11.65 8.47 9.67
CA ALA A 160 12.56 9.56 9.30
C ALA A 160 12.86 9.58 7.79
N MET A 161 13.05 8.41 7.18
CA MET A 161 13.27 8.31 5.74
C MET A 161 12.03 8.64 4.92
N CYS A 162 10.86 8.12 5.30
CA CYS A 162 9.60 8.44 4.63
C CYS A 162 9.30 9.94 4.68
N GLN A 163 9.57 10.60 5.81
CA GLN A 163 9.45 12.07 5.92
C GLN A 163 10.48 12.78 5.03
N ARG A 164 11.76 12.39 5.12
CA ARG A 164 12.86 13.03 4.38
C ARG A 164 12.67 12.93 2.86
N TYR A 165 12.35 11.75 2.36
CA TYR A 165 12.17 11.49 0.93
C TYR A 165 10.77 11.89 0.46
N GLY A 166 9.74 11.77 1.30
CA GLY A 166 8.38 12.24 0.99
C GLY A 166 8.33 13.76 0.83
N ALA A 167 9.07 14.52 1.65
CA ALA A 167 9.17 15.97 1.51
C ALA A 167 9.93 16.42 0.24
N ARG A 168 10.79 15.56 -0.32
CA ARG A 168 11.60 15.83 -1.52
C ARG A 168 11.07 15.17 -2.79
N ALA A 169 9.95 14.46 -2.72
CA ALA A 169 9.41 13.73 -3.86
C ALA A 169 8.63 14.68 -4.79
N ASP A 170 9.11 14.83 -6.02
CA ASP A 170 8.43 15.62 -7.07
C ASP A 170 7.18 14.90 -7.60
N ASP A 171 7.19 13.56 -7.63
CA ASP A 171 6.03 12.77 -8.03
C ASP A 171 4.99 12.72 -6.88
N PRO A 172 3.79 13.29 -7.05
CA PRO A 172 2.75 13.28 -6.03
C PRO A 172 2.30 11.87 -5.62
N GLN A 173 2.43 10.87 -6.51
CA GLN A 173 2.06 9.48 -6.22
C GLN A 173 3.06 8.84 -5.27
N LEU A 174 4.36 9.00 -5.57
CA LEU A 174 5.43 8.56 -4.69
C LEU A 174 5.35 9.27 -3.34
N ARG A 175 5.11 10.59 -3.33
CA ARG A 175 4.94 11.37 -2.11
C ARG A 175 3.80 10.81 -1.24
N ALA A 176 2.62 10.60 -1.82
CA ALA A 176 1.47 10.05 -1.10
C ALA A 176 1.77 8.64 -0.55
N ALA A 177 2.40 7.77 -1.34
CA ALA A 177 2.79 6.43 -0.90
C ALA A 177 3.77 6.46 0.27
N LEU A 178 4.78 7.34 0.24
CA LEU A 178 5.76 7.49 1.32
C LEU A 178 5.13 8.04 2.60
N TRP A 179 4.22 9.01 2.51
CA TRP A 179 3.51 9.55 3.68
C TRP A 179 2.59 8.52 4.32
N LEU A 180 1.80 7.79 3.54
CA LEU A 180 0.94 6.71 4.05
C LEU A 180 1.75 5.59 4.69
N PHE A 181 2.86 5.20 4.04
CA PHE A 181 3.76 4.18 4.57
C PHE A 181 4.43 4.63 5.87
N GLY A 182 4.91 5.88 5.90
CA GLY A 182 5.51 6.51 7.07
C GLY A 182 4.53 6.61 8.24
N LEU A 183 3.30 7.06 7.99
CA LEU A 183 2.24 7.13 9.00
C LEU A 183 1.89 5.75 9.55
N GLY A 184 1.72 4.75 8.68
CA GLY A 184 1.50 3.36 9.12
C GLY A 184 2.66 2.84 9.96
N THR A 185 3.89 3.17 9.60
CA THR A 185 5.09 2.77 10.37
C THR A 185 5.19 3.50 11.70
N ALA A 186 4.79 4.77 11.77
CA ALA A 186 4.70 5.52 13.02
C ALA A 186 3.69 4.89 13.98
N VAL A 187 2.51 4.47 13.47
CA VAL A 187 1.50 3.75 14.28
C VAL A 187 2.07 2.43 14.82
N ALA A 188 2.82 1.67 14.02
CA ALA A 188 3.52 0.48 14.50
C ALA A 188 4.61 0.82 15.54
N GLY A 189 5.32 1.93 15.36
CA GLY A 189 6.27 2.45 16.36
C GLY A 189 5.60 2.75 17.69
N LEU A 190 4.43 3.41 17.67
CA LEU A 190 3.62 3.65 18.87
C LEU A 190 3.16 2.35 19.52
N TYR A 191 2.77 1.35 18.72
CA TYR A 191 2.43 0.03 19.24
C TYR A 191 3.59 -0.59 20.03
N TRP A 192 4.79 -0.62 19.46
CA TRP A 192 5.97 -1.19 20.12
C TRP A 192 6.46 -0.35 21.30
N ALA A 193 6.31 0.98 21.24
CA ALA A 193 6.59 1.85 22.37
C ALA A 193 5.62 1.57 23.53
N GLY A 194 4.34 1.35 23.23
CA GLY A 194 3.37 0.93 24.23
C GLY A 194 3.68 -0.44 24.84
N GLN A 195 4.14 -1.40 24.03
CA GLN A 195 4.60 -2.69 24.57
C GLN A 195 5.82 -2.53 25.49
N LEU A 196 6.76 -1.63 25.16
CA LEU A 196 7.89 -1.30 26.03
C LEU A 196 7.42 -0.63 27.33
N VAL A 197 6.44 0.27 27.28
CA VAL A 197 5.86 0.88 28.49
C VAL A 197 5.22 -0.19 29.38
N ARG A 198 4.43 -1.10 28.81
CA ARG A 198 3.82 -2.24 29.55
C ARG A 198 4.86 -3.19 30.14
N LEU A 199 6.00 -3.36 29.47
CA LEU A 199 7.11 -4.18 29.98
C LEU A 199 7.76 -3.55 31.22
N LEU A 200 7.88 -2.22 31.25
CA LEU A 200 8.62 -1.48 32.28
C LEU A 200 7.73 -0.96 33.42
N THR A 201 6.43 -0.81 33.19
CA THR A 201 5.48 -0.14 34.10
C THR A 201 4.12 -0.84 34.14
N ASP A 202 3.40 -0.70 35.25
CA ASP A 202 2.00 -1.12 35.36
C ASP A 202 1.10 -0.04 34.74
N ALA A 203 0.85 -0.13 33.44
CA ALA A 203 0.10 0.86 32.67
C ALA A 203 -1.12 0.22 31.96
N PRO A 204 -2.17 -0.16 32.69
CA PRO A 204 -3.33 -0.88 32.12
C PRO A 204 -4.09 -0.07 31.06
N TRP A 205 -4.00 1.26 31.11
CA TRP A 205 -4.60 2.18 30.14
C TRP A 205 -3.97 2.09 28.73
N VAL A 206 -2.77 1.50 28.61
CA VAL A 206 -2.07 1.37 27.33
C VAL A 206 -2.72 0.29 26.46
N THR A 207 -3.10 -0.85 27.04
CA THR A 207 -3.69 -2.00 26.33
C THR A 207 -4.84 -1.64 25.39
N PRO A 208 -5.88 -0.88 25.80
CA PRO A 208 -6.98 -0.51 24.89
C PRO A 208 -6.52 0.41 23.75
N LEU A 209 -5.46 1.21 23.93
CA LEU A 209 -4.90 2.06 22.86
C LEU A 209 -4.10 1.25 21.83
N LEU A 210 -3.47 0.15 22.25
CA LEU A 210 -2.71 -0.73 21.34
C LEU A 210 -3.60 -1.60 20.48
N ALA A 211 -4.80 -1.95 20.96
CA ALA A 211 -5.72 -2.86 20.29
C ALA A 211 -6.04 -2.48 18.83
N PRO A 212 -6.39 -1.22 18.48
CA PRO A 212 -6.63 -0.84 17.08
C PRO A 212 -5.35 -0.58 16.26
N ALA A 213 -4.19 -0.41 16.91
CA ALA A 213 -2.99 0.12 16.26
C ALA A 213 -2.52 -0.75 15.09
N MET A 214 -2.52 -2.07 15.24
CA MET A 214 -2.09 -2.98 14.17
C MET A 214 -3.08 -3.00 12.99
N GLY A 215 -4.38 -2.88 13.24
CA GLY A 215 -5.38 -2.73 12.17
C GLY A 215 -5.17 -1.45 11.36
N VAL A 216 -4.97 -0.31 12.04
CA VAL A 216 -4.66 0.97 11.40
C VAL A 216 -3.35 0.89 10.61
N HIS A 217 -2.31 0.29 11.20
CA HIS A 217 -1.04 0.04 10.52
C HIS A 217 -1.24 -0.74 9.21
N GLY A 218 -2.01 -1.83 9.25
CA GLY A 218 -2.31 -2.66 8.08
C GLY A 218 -3.03 -1.87 6.98
N LEU A 219 -4.07 -1.11 7.34
CA LEU A 219 -4.81 -0.26 6.39
C LEU A 219 -3.92 0.80 5.73
N LEU A 220 -3.09 1.48 6.51
CA LEU A 220 -2.17 2.52 5.99
C LEU A 220 -1.10 1.92 5.08
N ARG A 221 -0.54 0.75 5.43
CA ARG A 221 0.40 0.02 4.57
C ARG A 221 -0.27 -0.46 3.29
N ALA A 222 -1.51 -0.97 3.37
CA ALA A 222 -2.28 -1.38 2.20
C ALA A 222 -2.54 -0.19 1.28
N ALA A 223 -2.99 0.95 1.83
CA ALA A 223 -3.22 2.18 1.10
C ALA A 223 -1.94 2.65 0.38
N ALA A 224 -0.79 2.64 1.07
CA ALA A 224 0.51 2.98 0.48
C ALA A 224 0.86 2.09 -0.73
N LEU A 225 0.64 0.78 -0.63
CA LEU A 225 0.89 -0.17 -1.73
C LEU A 225 -0.06 0.02 -2.92
N LEU A 226 -1.29 0.47 -2.65
CA LEU A 226 -2.34 0.63 -3.65
C LEU A 226 -2.30 1.99 -4.36
N VAL A 227 -1.56 3.00 -3.86
CA VAL A 227 -1.48 4.33 -4.50
C VAL A 227 -1.24 4.27 -6.02
N PRO A 228 -0.25 3.50 -6.54
CA PRO A 228 -0.03 3.47 -7.98
C PRO A 228 -1.18 2.82 -8.75
N ALA A 229 -1.83 1.81 -8.16
CA ALA A 229 -2.97 1.13 -8.77
C ALA A 229 -4.20 2.04 -8.84
N LEU A 230 -4.49 2.76 -7.75
CA LEU A 230 -5.57 3.75 -7.70
C LEU A 230 -5.34 4.88 -8.71
N CYS A 231 -4.10 5.34 -8.86
CA CYS A 231 -3.76 6.35 -9.86
C CYS A 231 -3.88 5.82 -11.30
N ALA A 232 -3.57 4.55 -11.55
CA ALA A 232 -3.74 3.91 -12.85
C ALA A 232 -5.24 3.75 -13.20
N VAL A 233 -6.06 3.29 -12.24
CA VAL A 233 -7.52 3.18 -12.41
C VAL A 233 -8.15 4.55 -12.66
N ARG A 234 -7.75 5.59 -11.91
CA ARG A 234 -8.24 6.96 -12.13
C ARG A 234 -7.88 7.46 -13.53
N ARG A 235 -6.64 7.21 -13.98
CA ARG A 235 -6.19 7.59 -15.34
C ARG A 235 -6.94 6.83 -16.44
N ALA A 236 -7.15 5.53 -16.26
CA ALA A 236 -7.97 4.75 -17.19
C ALA A 236 -9.41 5.28 -17.24
N GLY A 237 -10.00 5.64 -16.09
CA GLY A 237 -11.32 6.26 -16.02
C GLY A 237 -11.40 7.60 -16.76
N THR A 238 -10.38 8.46 -16.63
CA THR A 238 -10.33 9.72 -17.38
C THR A 238 -10.17 9.48 -18.88
N ASP A 239 -9.32 8.54 -19.29
CA ASP A 239 -9.13 8.20 -20.70
C ASP A 239 -10.42 7.62 -21.32
N ILE A 240 -11.10 6.72 -20.61
CA ILE A 240 -12.39 6.15 -21.00
C ILE A 240 -13.46 7.25 -21.11
N ALA A 241 -13.52 8.17 -20.14
CA ALA A 241 -14.44 9.30 -20.18
C ALA A 241 -14.17 10.21 -21.40
N THR A 242 -12.90 10.46 -21.71
CA THR A 242 -12.50 11.21 -22.92
C THR A 242 -12.93 10.49 -24.19
N ILE A 243 -12.65 9.19 -24.33
CA ILE A 243 -13.08 8.38 -25.47
C ILE A 243 -14.61 8.44 -25.62
N TRP A 244 -15.34 8.31 -24.51
CA TRP A 244 -16.81 8.28 -24.52
C TRP A 244 -17.41 9.62 -24.93
N ARG A 245 -16.90 10.72 -24.37
CA ARG A 245 -17.37 12.09 -24.65
C ARG A 245 -17.00 12.55 -26.05
N LEU A 246 -15.81 12.18 -26.54
CA LEU A 246 -15.32 12.60 -27.86
C LEU A 246 -15.90 11.75 -29.00
N SER A 247 -16.32 10.51 -28.73
CA SER A 247 -16.76 9.59 -29.77
C SER A 247 -17.91 10.07 -30.69
N PRO A 248 -18.91 10.85 -30.24
CA PRO A 248 -19.97 11.35 -31.13
C PRO A 248 -19.41 12.33 -32.16
N LEU A 249 -18.76 13.41 -31.69
CA LEU A 249 -18.15 14.43 -32.54
C LEU A 249 -17.10 13.83 -33.49
N TRP A 250 -16.23 12.97 -32.95
CA TRP A 250 -15.22 12.29 -33.76
C TRP A 250 -15.85 11.47 -34.89
N ARG A 251 -16.96 10.78 -34.64
CA ARG A 251 -17.63 9.97 -35.68
C ARG A 251 -18.21 10.86 -36.76
N GLU A 252 -18.92 11.92 -36.39
CA GLU A 252 -19.48 12.87 -37.36
C GLU A 252 -18.40 13.51 -38.24
N LEU A 253 -17.26 13.87 -37.67
CA LEU A 253 -16.15 14.46 -38.42
C LEU A 253 -15.47 13.46 -39.36
N ILE A 254 -15.24 12.22 -38.89
CA ILE A 254 -14.61 11.18 -39.69
C ILE A 254 -15.54 10.66 -40.81
N ASP A 255 -16.86 10.69 -40.59
CA ASP A 255 -17.82 10.35 -41.65
C ASP A 255 -17.76 11.36 -42.82
N VAL A 256 -17.40 12.63 -42.53
CA VAL A 256 -17.21 13.67 -43.54
C VAL A 256 -15.82 13.65 -44.15
N VAL A 257 -14.77 13.40 -43.36
CA VAL A 257 -13.36 13.42 -43.77
C VAL A 257 -12.69 12.07 -43.47
N PRO A 258 -13.03 11.01 -44.22
CA PRO A 258 -12.60 9.64 -43.90
C PRO A 258 -11.09 9.43 -44.02
N GLU A 259 -10.39 10.23 -44.82
CA GLU A 259 -8.94 10.15 -45.03
C GLU A 259 -8.11 10.44 -43.77
N VAL A 260 -8.69 11.09 -42.76
CA VAL A 260 -8.00 11.38 -41.48
C VAL A 260 -7.98 10.17 -40.55
N ALA A 261 -8.91 9.22 -40.72
CA ALA A 261 -9.03 8.09 -39.81
C ALA A 261 -7.90 7.07 -40.01
N LEU A 262 -7.05 6.91 -38.99
CA LEU A 262 -5.97 5.92 -39.00
C LEU A 262 -6.49 4.48 -38.90
N SER A 263 -7.72 4.29 -38.43
CA SER A 263 -8.30 2.96 -38.20
C SER A 263 -9.79 2.96 -38.48
N ARG A 264 -10.32 1.79 -38.88
CA ARG A 264 -11.76 1.64 -39.14
C ARG A 264 -12.58 2.09 -37.91
N PRO A 265 -13.61 2.94 -38.11
CA PRO A 265 -14.49 3.37 -37.02
C PRO A 265 -15.13 2.20 -36.31
N ARG A 266 -15.12 2.24 -34.99
CA ARG A 266 -15.73 1.24 -34.12
C ARG A 266 -16.82 1.84 -33.23
N PRO A 267 -17.81 1.04 -32.81
CA PRO A 267 -18.77 1.48 -31.83
C PRO A 267 -18.07 1.80 -30.51
N ARG A 268 -18.47 2.91 -29.87
CA ARG A 268 -17.83 3.43 -28.65
C ARG A 268 -17.72 2.42 -27.50
N VAL A 269 -18.70 1.53 -27.39
CA VAL A 269 -18.74 0.48 -26.35
C VAL A 269 -17.59 -0.50 -26.54
N LEU A 270 -17.30 -0.85 -27.80
CA LEU A 270 -16.25 -1.79 -28.14
C LEU A 270 -14.85 -1.18 -27.93
N ASP A 271 -14.69 0.12 -28.18
CA ASP A 271 -13.45 0.85 -27.86
C ASP A 271 -13.19 0.94 -26.35
N VAL A 272 -14.23 0.90 -25.50
CA VAL A 272 -14.08 0.94 -24.05
C VAL A 272 -13.85 -0.46 -23.47
N LEU A 273 -14.66 -1.44 -23.87
CA LEU A 273 -14.62 -2.79 -23.32
C LEU A 273 -13.47 -3.64 -23.90
N TRP A 274 -13.10 -3.42 -25.17
CA TRP A 274 -12.09 -4.21 -25.87
C TRP A 274 -11.16 -3.33 -26.72
N PRO A 275 -10.37 -2.46 -26.06
CA PRO A 275 -9.54 -1.50 -26.76
C PRO A 275 -8.40 -2.23 -27.51
N LEU A 276 -8.18 -1.87 -28.77
CA LEU A 276 -7.08 -2.44 -29.58
C LEU A 276 -5.69 -1.93 -29.16
N ALA A 277 -5.64 -0.90 -28.33
CA ALA A 277 -4.44 -0.28 -27.78
C ALA A 277 -4.77 0.26 -26.38
N PRO A 278 -3.79 0.57 -25.52
CA PRO A 278 -4.05 1.22 -24.23
C PRO A 278 -5.01 2.42 -24.36
N TRP A 279 -5.97 2.57 -23.44
CA TRP A 279 -7.00 3.62 -23.51
C TRP A 279 -6.42 5.02 -23.76
N ARG A 280 -5.27 5.35 -23.16
CA ARG A 280 -4.55 6.61 -23.41
C ARG A 280 -4.25 6.84 -24.90
N LEU A 281 -3.81 5.82 -25.64
CA LEU A 281 -3.51 5.94 -27.07
C LEU A 281 -4.78 6.07 -27.90
N VAL A 282 -5.84 5.36 -27.52
CA VAL A 282 -7.15 5.49 -28.18
C VAL A 282 -7.72 6.89 -27.98
N ALA A 283 -7.67 7.42 -26.76
CA ALA A 283 -8.07 8.79 -26.44
C ALA A 283 -7.24 9.81 -27.22
N TYR A 284 -5.91 9.67 -27.20
CA TYR A 284 -4.98 10.58 -27.88
C TYR A 284 -5.19 10.61 -29.39
N ARG A 285 -5.33 9.44 -30.03
CA ARG A 285 -5.63 9.33 -31.46
C ARG A 285 -6.93 10.04 -31.82
N LYS A 286 -8.01 9.81 -31.08
CA LYS A 286 -9.29 10.48 -31.37
C LYS A 286 -9.18 12.00 -31.25
N VAL A 287 -8.39 12.51 -30.30
CA VAL A 287 -8.12 13.96 -30.18
C VAL A 287 -7.39 14.51 -31.40
N ILE A 288 -6.34 13.81 -31.87
CA ILE A 288 -5.60 14.22 -33.08
C ILE A 288 -6.51 14.19 -34.30
N GLU A 289 -7.18 13.06 -34.55
CA GLU A 289 -8.06 12.88 -35.71
C GLU A 289 -9.21 13.89 -35.72
N THR A 290 -9.80 14.22 -34.56
CA THR A 290 -10.79 15.29 -34.45
C THR A 290 -10.19 16.65 -34.83
N ARG A 291 -8.98 16.98 -34.35
CA ARG A 291 -8.33 18.25 -34.66
C ARG A 291 -7.96 18.36 -36.14
N ASP A 292 -7.45 17.28 -36.71
CA ASP A 292 -7.03 17.22 -38.11
C ASP A 292 -8.25 17.33 -39.04
N ALA A 293 -9.35 16.65 -38.72
CA ALA A 293 -10.60 16.80 -39.46
C ALA A 293 -11.15 18.23 -39.39
N ILE A 294 -11.12 18.88 -38.22
CA ILE A 294 -11.50 20.29 -38.07
C ILE A 294 -10.62 21.21 -38.94
N LEU A 295 -9.30 20.98 -38.96
CA LEU A 295 -8.36 21.78 -39.76
C LEU A 295 -8.64 21.64 -41.26
N ILE A 296 -8.94 20.43 -41.74
CA ILE A 296 -9.30 20.21 -43.14
C ILE A 296 -10.62 20.92 -43.47
N LEU A 297 -11.65 20.75 -42.62
CA LEU A 297 -12.95 21.38 -42.83
C LEU A 297 -12.90 22.91 -42.78
N GLN A 298 -12.01 23.50 -41.99
CA GLN A 298 -11.79 24.95 -41.98
C GLN A 298 -11.33 25.48 -43.33
N GLY A 299 -10.60 24.68 -44.12
CA GLY A 299 -10.21 25.04 -45.48
C GLY A 299 -11.38 25.13 -46.48
N TYR A 300 -12.52 24.52 -46.16
CA TYR A 300 -13.73 24.52 -46.99
C TYR A 300 -14.82 25.47 -46.48
N ALA A 301 -14.66 26.04 -45.28
CA ALA A 301 -15.64 26.96 -44.70
C ALA A 301 -15.42 28.38 -45.24
N ASP A 302 -16.46 28.99 -45.81
CA ASP A 302 -16.46 30.43 -46.06
C ASP A 302 -16.60 31.21 -44.72
N LEU A 303 -16.28 32.52 -44.76
CA LEU A 303 -16.28 33.37 -43.57
C LEU A 303 -17.67 33.43 -42.89
N ASP A 304 -18.75 33.41 -43.68
CA ASP A 304 -20.14 33.49 -43.19
C ASP A 304 -20.58 32.21 -42.46
N THR A 305 -20.19 31.03 -42.99
CA THR A 305 -20.42 29.73 -42.35
C THR A 305 -19.64 29.63 -41.04
N ALA A 306 -18.39 30.10 -41.02
CA ALA A 306 -17.56 30.09 -39.82
C ALA A 306 -18.13 30.98 -38.69
N ASP A 307 -18.63 32.16 -39.03
CA ASP A 307 -19.22 33.09 -38.06
C ASP A 307 -20.57 32.60 -37.54
N THR A 308 -21.40 32.01 -38.41
CA THR A 308 -22.65 31.37 -38.01
C THR A 308 -22.43 30.18 -37.07
N ALA A 309 -21.39 29.37 -37.33
CA ALA A 309 -21.03 28.25 -36.47
C ALA A 309 -20.55 28.72 -35.08
N ARG A 310 -19.71 29.76 -35.02
CA ARG A 310 -19.26 30.37 -33.74
C ARG A 310 -20.42 30.94 -32.93
N ALA A 311 -21.35 31.65 -33.59
CA ALA A 311 -22.53 32.20 -32.94
C ALA A 311 -23.42 31.10 -32.32
N ARG A 312 -23.61 29.98 -33.03
CA ARG A 312 -24.34 28.81 -32.50
C ARG A 312 -23.62 28.13 -31.34
N ALA A 313 -22.30 27.97 -31.43
CA ALA A 313 -21.49 27.38 -30.35
C ALA A 313 -21.54 28.23 -29.07
N ALA A 314 -21.45 29.56 -29.21
CA ALA A 314 -21.58 30.51 -28.10
C ALA A 314 -22.98 30.46 -27.46
N ALA A 315 -24.05 30.37 -28.28
CA ALA A 315 -25.41 30.22 -27.80
C ALA A 315 -25.64 28.90 -27.03
N ALA A 316 -24.95 27.82 -27.42
CA ALA A 316 -25.02 26.52 -26.77
C ALA A 316 -24.19 26.42 -25.46
N ARG A 317 -23.50 27.48 -25.05
CA ARG A 317 -22.61 27.52 -23.85
C ARG A 317 -21.54 26.42 -23.85
N VAL A 318 -21.07 26.02 -25.02
CA VAL A 318 -19.88 25.16 -25.11
C VAL A 318 -18.69 26.03 -24.70
N PRO A 319 -17.91 25.65 -23.67
CA PRO A 319 -16.74 26.43 -23.27
C PRO A 319 -15.76 26.53 -24.45
N ALA A 320 -15.25 27.74 -24.67
CA ALA A 320 -14.26 28.05 -25.71
C ALA A 320 -12.91 27.34 -25.45
#